data_AF-A0A482TCK7-F1
#
_entry.id   AF-A0A482TCK7-F1
#
_cell.length_a   1.000
_cell.length_b   1.000
_cell.length_c   1.000
_cell.angle_alpha   90.00
_cell.angle_beta   90.00
_cell.angle_gamma   90.00
#
_symmetry.space_group_name_H-M   'P 1'
#
loop_
_entity.id
_entity.type
_entity.pdbx_description
1 polymer ?
#
loop_
_entity_poly.entity_id
_entity_poly.type
_entity_poly.pdbx_seq_one_letter_code
_entity_poly.pdbx_strand_id
1 'polypeptide(L)'
;MDFSHYRAFDVPDDDDAFERVAQFAMPEGESKVWNNAIMELGGVACEKTPTCDESGCPWRRWCHAYETGDFTAPDVPTQPSFEGSRRQFRGRVVRTLGEYDELELDELGPRIRVDYGGDYGREWLRELVSDLSADGLVNVEKRDDDTVVRLRE
;
A
#
# COMPACT_ATOMS: atom_id res chain seq x y z
N MET A 1 -23.41 -17.75 11.87
CA MET A 1 -23.58 -17.12 10.56
C MET A 1 -22.43 -16.15 10.47
N ASP A 2 -21.41 -16.54 9.73
CA ASP A 2 -20.22 -15.72 9.51
C ASP A 2 -20.52 -14.91 8.27
N PHE A 3 -21.03 -13.69 8.47
CA PHE A 3 -21.13 -12.74 7.40
C PHE A 3 -20.02 -11.74 7.63
N SER A 4 -18.90 -11.97 6.96
CA SER A 4 -17.80 -11.02 6.87
C SER A 4 -18.37 -9.80 6.13
N HIS A 5 -18.90 -8.84 6.89
CA HIS A 5 -19.40 -7.56 6.39
C HIS A 5 -18.49 -6.45 6.90
N TYR A 6 -18.29 -5.41 6.09
CA TYR A 6 -17.49 -4.27 6.48
C TYR A 6 -18.29 -3.29 7.31
N ARG A 7 -17.68 -2.92 8.44
CA ARG A 7 -18.27 -2.27 9.62
C ARG A 7 -19.10 -1.01 9.33
N ALA A 8 -18.64 -0.16 8.41
CA ALA A 8 -19.32 1.13 8.19
C ALA A 8 -20.64 0.99 7.40
N PHE A 9 -20.66 0.16 6.35
CA PHE A 9 -21.75 0.13 5.37
C PHE A 9 -22.48 -1.22 5.28
N ASP A 10 -22.11 -2.20 6.10
CA ASP A 10 -22.67 -3.56 6.07
C ASP A 10 -22.55 -4.23 4.69
N VAL A 11 -21.42 -3.99 4.02
CA VAL A 11 -21.15 -4.53 2.68
C VAL A 11 -20.37 -5.83 2.80
N PRO A 12 -20.57 -6.84 1.94
CA PRO A 12 -19.78 -8.08 2.02
C PRO A 12 -18.27 -7.82 1.92
N ASP A 13 -17.47 -8.67 2.59
CA ASP A 13 -16.01 -8.66 2.58
C ASP A 13 -15.49 -9.30 1.28
N ASP A 14 -15.71 -8.59 0.17
CA ASP A 14 -15.18 -8.95 -1.14
C ASP A 14 -14.72 -7.70 -1.91
N ASP A 15 -13.63 -7.84 -2.68
CA ASP A 15 -12.99 -6.73 -3.39
C ASP A 15 -13.97 -6.02 -4.35
N ASP A 16 -14.83 -6.77 -5.04
CA ASP A 16 -15.80 -6.20 -5.97
C ASP A 16 -16.86 -5.36 -5.22
N ALA A 17 -17.30 -5.79 -4.03
CA ALA A 17 -18.23 -5.04 -3.19
C ALA A 17 -17.60 -3.76 -2.65
N PHE A 18 -16.34 -3.82 -2.19
CA PHE A 18 -15.60 -2.65 -1.77
C PHE A 18 -15.41 -1.65 -2.91
N GLU A 19 -15.02 -2.13 -4.09
CA GLU A 19 -14.86 -1.25 -5.25
C GLU A 19 -16.17 -0.55 -5.63
N ARG A 20 -17.28 -1.28 -5.75
CA ARG A 20 -18.59 -0.70 -6.09
C ARG A 20 -19.02 0.36 -5.08
N VAL A 21 -18.88 0.08 -3.79
CA VAL A 21 -19.32 1.00 -2.72
C VAL A 21 -18.39 2.21 -2.63
N ALA A 22 -17.08 2.02 -2.79
CA ALA A 22 -16.12 3.11 -2.83
C ALA A 22 -16.39 4.05 -4.03
N GLN A 23 -16.65 3.49 -5.21
CA GLN A 23 -17.04 4.27 -6.40
C GLN A 23 -18.36 5.03 -6.20
N PHE A 24 -19.32 4.43 -5.50
CA PHE A 24 -20.59 5.08 -5.19
C PHE A 24 -20.44 6.21 -4.15
N ALA A 25 -19.62 6.00 -3.13
CA ALA A 25 -19.43 6.95 -2.03
C ALA A 25 -18.50 8.13 -2.40
N MET A 26 -17.53 7.89 -3.27
CA MET A 26 -16.56 8.89 -3.70
C MET A 26 -17.20 9.89 -4.69
N PRO A 27 -17.14 11.21 -4.42
CA PRO A 27 -17.62 12.20 -5.38
C PRO A 27 -16.77 12.22 -6.67
N GLU A 28 -17.43 12.47 -7.80
CA GLU A 28 -16.77 12.54 -9.11
C GLU A 28 -15.68 13.64 -9.13
N GLY A 29 -14.49 13.30 -9.60
CA GLY A 29 -13.35 14.24 -9.70
C GLY A 29 -12.64 14.56 -8.38
N GLU A 30 -13.11 14.04 -7.24
CA GLU A 30 -12.61 14.40 -5.90
C GLU A 30 -11.74 13.29 -5.27
N SER A 31 -11.23 12.34 -6.07
CA SER A 31 -10.50 11.16 -5.57
C SER A 31 -9.34 11.51 -4.63
N LYS A 32 -8.62 12.60 -4.92
CA LYS A 32 -7.53 13.09 -4.08
C LYS A 32 -8.03 13.54 -2.70
N VAL A 33 -9.09 14.33 -2.65
CA VAL A 33 -9.63 14.85 -1.38
C VAL A 33 -10.28 13.72 -0.60
N TRP A 34 -11.07 12.88 -1.28
CA TRP A 34 -11.72 11.72 -0.70
C TRP A 34 -10.73 10.74 -0.06
N ASN A 35 -9.71 10.30 -0.79
CA ASN A 35 -8.74 9.34 -0.27
C ASN A 35 -7.98 9.89 0.94
N ASN A 36 -7.61 11.17 0.93
CA ASN A 36 -6.99 11.79 2.10
C ASN A 36 -7.96 11.87 3.29
N ALA A 37 -9.22 12.22 3.06
CA ALA A 37 -10.23 12.28 4.11
C ALA A 37 -10.52 10.91 4.74
N ILE A 38 -10.58 9.84 3.93
CA ILE A 38 -10.76 8.47 4.42
C ILE A 38 -9.54 8.01 5.25
N MET A 39 -8.32 8.33 4.81
CA MET A 39 -7.11 8.02 5.59
C MET A 39 -7.08 8.77 6.93
N GLU A 40 -7.42 10.06 6.93
CA GLU A 40 -7.51 10.86 8.16
C GLU A 40 -8.58 10.32 9.10
N LEU A 41 -9.76 9.95 8.57
CA LEU A 41 -10.82 9.32 9.35
C LEU A 41 -10.31 8.06 10.06
N GLY A 42 -9.59 7.20 9.36
CA GLY A 42 -9.00 5.97 9.93
C GLY A 42 -7.90 6.23 10.95
N GLY A 43 -7.20 7.37 10.86
CA GLY A 43 -6.14 7.76 11.78
C GLY A 43 -6.60 8.55 13.00
N VAL A 44 -7.79 9.17 12.97
CA VAL A 44 -8.25 10.09 14.03
C VAL A 44 -9.52 9.60 14.74
N ALA A 45 -10.39 8.84 14.06
CA ALA A 45 -11.68 8.45 14.63
C ALA A 45 -11.97 6.95 14.48
N CYS A 46 -11.84 6.40 13.28
CA CYS A 46 -12.18 5.01 12.96
C CYS A 46 -10.99 4.05 13.19
N GLU A 47 -10.33 4.17 14.34
CA GLU A 47 -9.20 3.33 14.73
C GLU A 47 -9.62 1.88 15.06
N LYS A 48 -8.67 1.04 15.46
CA LYS A 48 -8.93 -0.38 15.83
C LYS A 48 -10.00 -0.52 16.93
N THR A 49 -9.97 0.37 17.92
CA THR A 49 -10.96 0.46 19.00
C THR A 49 -11.51 1.89 19.01
N PRO A 50 -12.53 2.19 18.19
CA PRO A 50 -12.92 3.57 17.93
C PRO A 50 -13.74 4.18 19.08
N THR A 51 -13.40 5.41 19.49
CA THR A 51 -14.20 6.23 20.43
C THR A 51 -15.07 7.21 19.64
N CYS A 52 -16.05 6.68 18.90
CA CYS A 52 -16.80 7.42 17.87
C CYS A 52 -17.41 8.75 18.36
N ASP A 53 -17.90 8.79 19.60
CA ASP A 53 -18.51 10.01 20.16
C ASP A 53 -17.47 11.04 20.61
N GLU A 54 -16.41 10.60 21.27
CA GLU A 54 -15.34 11.47 21.77
C GLU A 54 -14.52 12.07 20.62
N SER A 55 -14.21 11.25 19.62
CA SER A 55 -13.54 11.67 18.37
C SER A 55 -14.43 12.53 17.47
N GLY A 56 -15.73 12.63 17.77
CA GLY A 56 -16.67 13.37 16.94
C GLY A 56 -16.82 12.77 15.53
N CYS A 57 -16.75 11.44 15.40
CA CYS A 57 -16.75 10.74 14.11
C CYS A 57 -17.89 11.24 13.20
N PRO A 58 -17.57 11.72 11.98
CA PRO A 58 -18.56 12.29 11.07
C PRO A 58 -19.51 11.24 10.52
N TRP A 59 -19.12 9.96 10.53
CA TRP A 59 -19.91 8.87 9.95
C TRP A 59 -20.95 8.26 10.88
N ARG A 60 -21.04 8.70 12.15
CA ARG A 60 -21.93 8.09 13.16
C ARG A 60 -23.37 7.87 12.69
N ARG A 61 -23.95 8.84 11.98
CA ARG A 61 -25.33 8.75 11.47
C ARG A 61 -25.53 7.63 10.43
N TRP A 62 -24.48 7.23 9.73
CA TRP A 62 -24.53 6.29 8.61
C TRP A 62 -23.77 4.99 8.88
N CYS A 63 -23.13 4.85 10.04
CA CYS A 63 -22.25 3.74 10.37
C CYS A 63 -23.03 2.60 11.02
N HIS A 64 -23.16 1.48 10.31
CA HIS A 64 -23.84 0.28 10.80
C HIS A 64 -23.20 -0.28 12.08
N ALA A 65 -21.86 -0.30 12.15
CA ALA A 65 -21.13 -0.74 13.35
C ALA A 65 -21.40 0.16 14.57
N TYR A 66 -21.58 1.47 14.37
CA TYR A 66 -21.94 2.37 15.48
C TYR A 66 -23.39 2.14 15.92
N GLU A 67 -24.32 1.94 14.97
CA GLU A 67 -25.73 1.68 15.26
C GLU A 67 -25.92 0.35 16.02
N THR A 68 -25.24 -0.71 15.59
CA THR A 68 -25.37 -2.06 16.15
C THR A 68 -24.43 -2.33 17.34
N GLY A 69 -23.38 -1.53 17.49
CA GLY A 69 -22.29 -1.77 18.44
C GLY A 69 -21.32 -2.88 18.01
N ASP A 70 -21.48 -3.43 16.80
CA ASP A 70 -20.60 -4.47 16.28
C ASP A 70 -19.43 -3.88 15.47
N PHE A 71 -18.29 -3.75 16.13
CA PHE A 71 -17.03 -3.33 15.52
C PHE A 71 -16.13 -4.52 15.15
N THR A 72 -16.69 -5.72 14.97
CA THR A 72 -15.95 -6.89 14.48
C THR A 72 -15.59 -6.69 13.01
N ALA A 73 -14.34 -6.98 12.65
CA ALA A 73 -13.92 -7.09 11.25
C ALA A 73 -13.24 -8.43 11.04
N PRO A 74 -13.27 -8.94 9.80
CA PRO A 74 -12.44 -10.07 9.41
C PRO A 74 -10.96 -9.77 9.69
N ASP A 75 -10.24 -10.81 10.11
CA ASP A 75 -8.80 -10.72 10.34
C ASP A 75 -8.09 -10.45 9.01
N VAL A 76 -7.55 -9.25 8.87
CA VAL A 76 -6.62 -8.95 7.78
C VAL A 76 -5.24 -9.52 8.12
N PRO A 77 -4.51 -10.08 7.15
CA PRO A 77 -3.15 -10.58 7.38
C PRO A 77 -2.31 -9.53 8.09
N THR A 78 -1.71 -9.91 9.21
CA THR A 78 -0.83 -9.00 9.95
C THR A 78 0.34 -8.61 9.04
N GLN A 79 0.61 -7.31 8.98
CA GLN A 79 1.74 -6.81 8.22
C GLN A 79 3.05 -7.45 8.73
N PRO A 80 3.87 -8.05 7.85
CA PRO A 80 5.13 -8.65 8.26
C PRO A 80 6.11 -7.61 8.81
N SER A 81 7.15 -8.07 9.52
CA SER A 81 8.21 -7.22 10.04
C SER A 81 8.84 -6.38 8.93
N PHE A 82 9.23 -5.14 9.27
CA PHE A 82 9.86 -4.26 8.28
C PHE A 82 11.19 -4.82 7.79
N GLU A 83 12.02 -5.36 8.70
CA GLU A 83 13.29 -5.99 8.35
C GLU A 83 13.07 -7.21 7.45
N GLY A 84 13.80 -7.25 6.33
CA GLY A 84 13.68 -8.29 5.31
C GLY A 84 12.47 -8.15 4.39
N SER A 85 11.60 -7.15 4.59
CA SER A 85 10.40 -6.98 3.78
C SER A 85 10.70 -6.39 2.40
N ARG A 86 9.81 -6.65 1.42
CA ARG A 86 9.85 -5.94 0.12
C ARG A 86 9.83 -4.42 0.29
N ARG A 87 9.10 -3.88 1.28
CA ARG A 87 9.03 -2.42 1.52
C ARG A 87 10.37 -1.83 1.91
N GLN A 88 11.14 -2.54 2.74
CA GLN A 88 12.49 -2.13 3.09
C GLN A 88 13.38 -2.05 1.85
N PHE A 89 13.39 -3.10 1.02
CA PHE A 89 14.26 -3.15 -0.16
C PHE A 89 13.84 -2.14 -1.23
N ARG A 90 12.53 -1.94 -1.46
CA ARG A 90 12.01 -0.86 -2.31
C ARG A 90 12.52 0.51 -1.88
N GLY A 91 12.41 0.82 -0.58
CA GLY A 91 12.91 2.07 -0.02
C GLY A 91 14.42 2.23 -0.16
N ARG A 92 15.19 1.15 -0.04
CA ARG A 92 16.64 1.16 -0.32
C ARG A 92 16.93 1.49 -1.79
N VAL A 93 16.21 0.88 -2.74
CA VAL A 93 16.38 1.18 -4.18
C VAL A 93 16.16 2.65 -4.46
N VAL A 94 15.02 3.21 -4.02
CA VAL A 94 14.69 4.62 -4.23
C VAL A 94 15.76 5.54 -3.61
N ARG A 95 16.19 5.24 -2.38
CA ARG A 95 17.25 6.02 -1.72
C ARG A 95 18.57 5.95 -2.47
N THR A 96 19.01 4.75 -2.84
CA THR A 96 20.26 4.55 -3.57
C THR A 96 20.22 5.25 -4.92
N LEU A 97 19.14 5.14 -5.69
CA LEU A 97 19.04 5.85 -6.97
C LEU A 97 18.95 7.38 -6.79
N GLY A 98 18.44 7.87 -5.66
CA GLY A 98 18.52 9.30 -5.32
C GLY A 98 19.94 9.79 -5.03
N GLU A 99 20.90 8.89 -4.77
CA GLU A 99 22.32 9.22 -4.56
C GLU A 99 23.17 9.07 -5.84
N TYR A 100 22.82 8.12 -6.72
CA TYR A 100 23.62 7.72 -7.89
C TYR A 100 22.97 8.07 -9.25
N ASP A 101 21.78 8.69 -9.26
CA ASP A 101 20.94 8.97 -10.42
C ASP A 101 20.48 7.73 -11.21
N GLU A 102 21.42 6.99 -11.84
CA GLU A 102 21.19 5.73 -12.54
C GLU A 102 22.23 4.66 -12.15
N LEU A 103 21.82 3.39 -12.11
CA LEU A 103 22.70 2.25 -11.87
C LEU A 103 22.32 1.06 -12.74
N GLU A 104 23.32 0.31 -13.18
CA GLU A 104 23.10 -1.03 -13.74
C GLU A 104 22.60 -1.99 -12.66
N LEU A 105 21.81 -2.97 -13.08
CA LEU A 105 21.18 -3.92 -12.16
C LEU A 105 22.22 -4.70 -11.32
N ASP A 106 23.34 -5.04 -11.95
CA ASP A 106 24.43 -5.79 -11.32
C ASP A 106 25.23 -4.92 -10.32
N GLU A 107 25.22 -3.60 -10.50
CA GLU A 107 25.77 -2.64 -9.54
C GLU A 107 24.77 -2.30 -8.42
N LEU A 108 23.48 -2.27 -8.73
CA LEU A 108 22.42 -1.95 -7.78
C LEU A 108 22.29 -3.06 -6.72
N GLY A 109 22.24 -4.33 -7.13
CA GLY A 109 21.97 -5.46 -6.23
C GLY A 109 22.83 -5.52 -4.96
N PRO A 110 24.17 -5.49 -5.06
CA PRO A 110 25.06 -5.49 -3.90
C PRO A 110 24.88 -4.30 -2.95
N ARG A 111 24.31 -3.19 -3.43
CA ARG A 111 24.01 -2.00 -2.61
C ARG A 111 22.68 -2.13 -1.86
N ILE A 112 21.73 -2.90 -2.40
CA ILE A 112 20.41 -3.08 -1.79
C ILE A 112 20.44 -4.15 -0.69
N ARG A 113 21.28 -5.18 -0.87
CA ARG A 113 21.26 -6.37 -0.04
C ARG A 113 22.65 -6.96 0.13
N VAL A 114 23.01 -7.31 1.37
CA VAL A 114 24.33 -7.87 1.71
C VAL A 114 24.50 -9.32 1.25
N ASP A 115 23.41 -10.08 1.22
CA ASP A 115 23.32 -11.46 0.73
C ASP A 115 22.85 -11.52 -0.73
N TYR A 116 23.15 -10.50 -1.54
CA TYR A 116 22.79 -10.47 -2.95
C TYR A 116 23.48 -11.61 -3.71
N GLY A 117 22.68 -12.47 -4.36
CA GLY A 117 23.11 -13.71 -5.00
C GLY A 117 22.12 -14.84 -4.75
N GLY A 118 22.26 -15.97 -5.46
CA GLY A 118 21.37 -17.13 -5.30
C GLY A 118 19.89 -16.77 -5.41
N ASP A 119 19.11 -17.11 -4.37
CA ASP A 119 17.66 -16.84 -4.26
C ASP A 119 17.30 -15.35 -4.28
N TYR A 120 18.25 -14.46 -3.96
CA TYR A 120 18.07 -13.00 -4.00
C TYR A 120 18.98 -12.33 -5.03
N GLY A 121 19.29 -13.04 -6.11
CA GLY A 121 20.10 -12.53 -7.20
C GLY A 121 19.34 -11.63 -8.18
N ARG A 122 19.77 -11.66 -9.44
CA ARG A 122 19.33 -10.75 -10.49
C ARG A 122 17.83 -10.81 -10.76
N GLU A 123 17.23 -12.01 -10.73
CA GLU A 123 15.78 -12.19 -10.97
C GLU A 123 14.94 -11.51 -9.88
N TRP A 124 15.27 -11.75 -8.61
CA TRP A 124 14.63 -11.07 -7.49
C TRP A 124 14.69 -9.55 -7.59
N LEU A 125 15.86 -9.01 -7.98
CA LEU A 125 16.01 -7.57 -8.15
C LEU A 125 15.23 -7.05 -9.36
N ARG A 126 15.15 -7.81 -10.46
CA ARG A 126 14.31 -7.47 -11.62
C ARG A 126 12.84 -7.36 -11.24
N GLU A 127 12.31 -8.31 -10.48
CA GLU A 127 10.94 -8.22 -9.99
C GLU A 127 10.73 -6.96 -9.14
N LEU A 128 11.66 -6.70 -8.20
CA LEU A 128 11.58 -5.54 -7.32
C LEU A 128 11.55 -4.20 -8.08
N VAL A 129 12.42 -4.04 -9.10
CA VAL A 129 12.48 -2.81 -9.91
C VAL A 129 11.33 -2.73 -10.92
N SER A 130 10.79 -3.88 -11.36
CA SER A 130 9.58 -3.92 -12.17
C SER A 130 8.37 -3.43 -11.38
N ASP A 131 8.20 -3.86 -10.13
CA ASP A 131 7.15 -3.37 -9.24
C ASP A 131 7.29 -1.85 -9.04
N LEU A 132 8.51 -1.35 -8.78
CA LEU A 132 8.77 0.08 -8.63
C LEU A 132 8.49 0.89 -9.92
N SER A 133 8.76 0.30 -11.09
CA SER A 133 8.47 0.92 -12.39
C SER A 133 6.96 1.00 -12.66
N ALA A 134 6.22 -0.07 -12.33
CA ALA A 134 4.77 -0.08 -12.41
C ALA A 134 4.12 0.98 -11.51
N ASP A 135 4.72 1.23 -10.34
CA ASP A 135 4.30 2.31 -9.43
C ASP A 135 4.78 3.71 -9.86
N GLY A 136 5.50 3.81 -10.98
CA GLY A 136 5.98 5.07 -11.53
C GLY A 136 7.12 5.72 -10.74
N LEU A 137 7.84 4.96 -9.92
CA LEU A 137 8.93 5.48 -9.07
C LEU A 137 10.31 5.43 -9.76
N VAL A 138 10.52 4.48 -10.68
CA VAL A 138 11.77 4.33 -11.41
C VAL A 138 11.50 4.09 -12.90
N ASN A 139 12.47 4.42 -13.75
CA ASN A 139 12.51 3.98 -15.13
C ASN A 139 13.48 2.79 -15.25
N VAL A 140 13.11 1.78 -16.05
CA VAL A 140 13.93 0.60 -16.33
C VAL A 140 14.17 0.52 -17.83
N GLU A 141 15.43 0.60 -18.24
CA GLU A 141 15.86 0.58 -19.63
C GLU A 141 16.74 -0.64 -19.89
N LYS A 142 16.49 -1.35 -21.01
CA LYS A 142 17.40 -2.39 -21.49
C LYS A 142 18.41 -1.75 -22.44
N ARG A 143 19.69 -1.78 -22.07
CA ARG A 143 20.83 -1.50 -22.94
C ARG A 143 21.43 -2.84 -23.40
N ASP A 144 22.23 -2.83 -24.47
CA ASP A 144 22.62 -4.04 -25.21
C ASP A 144 23.10 -5.21 -24.31
N ASP A 145 23.88 -4.92 -23.26
CA ASP A 145 24.41 -5.94 -22.33
C ASP A 145 23.83 -5.89 -20.90
N ASP A 146 23.06 -4.86 -20.53
CA ASP A 146 22.50 -4.73 -19.17
C ASP A 146 21.17 -3.98 -19.05
N THR A 147 20.54 -4.08 -17.89
CA THR A 147 19.35 -3.34 -17.48
C THR A 147 19.79 -2.20 -16.57
N VAL A 148 19.48 -0.97 -16.99
CA VAL A 148 19.76 0.25 -16.23
C VAL A 148 18.48 0.69 -15.53
N VAL A 149 18.59 1.09 -14.26
CA VAL A 149 17.49 1.57 -13.44
C VAL A 149 17.80 3.00 -13.01
N ARG A 150 16.84 3.90 -13.19
CA ARG A 150 16.96 5.33 -12.87
C ARG A 150 15.78 5.81 -12.05
N LEU A 151 16.01 6.71 -11.09
CA LEU A 151 14.91 7.36 -10.36
C LEU A 151 14.07 8.24 -11.32
N ARG A 152 12.74 8.22 -11.20
CA ARG A 152 11.90 9.19 -11.91
C ARG A 152 11.92 10.53 -11.18
N GLU A 153 12.11 11.62 -11.93
CA GLU A 153 11.95 13.00 -11.47
C GLU A 153 10.49 13.35 -11.17
#